data_AF-A0A2N2N1I6-F1
#
_entry.id   AF-A0A2N2N1I6-F1
#
_cell.length_a   1.000
_cell.length_b   1.000
_cell.length_c   1.000
_cell.angle_alpha   90.00
_cell.angle_beta   90.00
_cell.angle_gamma   90.00
#
_symmetry.space_group_name_H-M   'P 1'
#
loop_
_entity.id
_entity.type
_entity.pdbx_description
1 polymer ?
#
loop_
_entity_poly.entity_id
_entity_poly.type
_entity_poly.pdbx_seq_one_letter_code
_entity_poly.pdbx_strand_id
1 'polypeptide(L)'
;MAKNILNTQQQKDAFDRNANDYKLWFGKARALHFSAKELFKIYQKTLDELMKKSGISEVPISLEISDQVLLLEGFAIECLLKGLYLADGAILAVDGKIKKDSHNLLRWCEKVNIELDNREREIISTLSLVIVSYGRYPVPINNLINPLEKSKEFGYKPRLIWSHNDLVLIDNLIISILGERDT
;
A
#
# COMPACT_ATOMS: atom_id res chain seq x y z
N MET A 1 -25.14 -30.01 15.53
CA MET A 1 -24.64 -28.62 15.29
C MET A 1 -25.25 -28.12 13.99
N ALA A 2 -26.23 -27.22 14.05
CA ALA A 2 -26.81 -26.61 12.85
C ALA A 2 -25.83 -25.56 12.30
N LYS A 3 -25.35 -25.73 11.07
CA LYS A 3 -24.62 -24.67 10.35
C LYS A 3 -25.59 -23.54 10.08
N ASN A 4 -25.39 -22.41 10.75
CA ASN A 4 -26.15 -21.18 10.54
C ASN A 4 -25.70 -20.57 9.20
N ILE A 5 -26.26 -21.05 8.09
CA ILE A 5 -26.00 -20.50 6.76
C ILE A 5 -26.91 -19.28 6.62
N LEU A 6 -26.33 -18.08 6.76
CA LEU A 6 -27.01 -16.82 6.43
C LEU A 6 -27.58 -16.93 5.02
N ASN A 7 -28.84 -16.54 4.81
CA ASN A 7 -29.39 -16.46 3.46
C ASN A 7 -28.67 -15.36 2.66
N THR A 8 -28.76 -15.40 1.32
CA THR A 8 -28.01 -14.50 0.43
C THR A 8 -28.19 -13.01 0.77
N GLN A 9 -29.36 -12.59 1.24
CA GLN A 9 -29.60 -11.20 1.63
C GLN A 9 -28.84 -10.86 2.92
N GLN A 10 -28.91 -11.72 3.93
CA GLN A 10 -28.19 -11.50 5.19
C GLN A 10 -26.67 -11.46 4.98
N GLN A 11 -26.14 -12.22 4.01
CA GLN A 11 -24.72 -12.17 3.64
C GLN A 11 -24.34 -10.83 3.01
N LYS A 12 -25.17 -10.32 2.08
CA LYS A 12 -24.98 -9.01 1.46
C LYS A 12 -25.06 -7.88 2.49
N ASP A 13 -26.04 -7.92 3.38
CA ASP A 13 -26.20 -6.91 4.42
C ASP A 13 -25.01 -6.91 5.39
N ALA A 14 -24.49 -8.09 5.74
CA ALA A 14 -23.29 -8.22 6.56
C ALA A 14 -22.05 -7.67 5.83
N PHE A 15 -21.91 -7.96 4.54
CA PHE A 15 -20.84 -7.40 3.71
C PHE A 15 -20.89 -5.88 3.67
N ASP A 16 -22.06 -5.30 3.36
CA ASP A 16 -22.23 -3.85 3.24
C ASP A 16 -21.97 -3.15 4.58
N ARG A 17 -22.44 -3.72 5.70
CA ARG A 17 -22.12 -3.19 7.04
C ARG A 17 -20.61 -3.14 7.29
N ASN A 18 -19.91 -4.24 7.03
CA ASN A 18 -18.46 -4.31 7.29
C ASN A 18 -17.65 -3.44 6.32
N ALA A 19 -18.01 -3.45 5.03
CA ALA A 19 -17.30 -2.69 4.02
C ALA A 19 -17.53 -1.18 4.15
N ASN A 20 -18.60 -0.74 4.81
CA ASN A 20 -18.86 0.67 5.12
C ASN A 20 -18.49 1.08 6.57
N ASP A 21 -17.85 0.20 7.34
CA ASP A 21 -17.35 0.54 8.68
C ASP A 21 -15.93 1.12 8.59
N TYR A 22 -15.81 2.45 8.70
CA TYR A 22 -14.53 3.16 8.61
C TYR A 22 -13.49 2.66 9.63
N LYS A 23 -13.90 2.16 10.80
CA LYS A 23 -12.98 1.70 11.85
C LYS A 23 -12.24 0.44 11.42
N LEU A 24 -12.89 -0.45 10.65
CA LEU A 24 -12.25 -1.64 10.10
C LEU A 24 -11.17 -1.26 9.08
N TRP A 25 -11.42 -0.24 8.26
CA TRP A 25 -10.45 0.28 7.30
C TRP A 25 -9.24 0.93 7.99
N PHE A 26 -9.46 1.77 9.00
CA PHE A 26 -8.37 2.33 9.81
C PHE A 26 -7.57 1.26 10.56
N GLY A 27 -8.24 0.27 11.13
CA GLY A 27 -7.58 -0.87 11.77
C GLY A 27 -6.68 -1.64 10.81
N LYS A 28 -7.17 -1.88 9.58
CA LYS A 28 -6.39 -2.53 8.52
C LYS A 28 -5.22 -1.66 8.05
N ALA A 29 -5.42 -0.36 7.85
CA ALA A 29 -4.38 0.58 7.48
C ALA A 29 -3.21 0.57 8.48
N ARG A 30 -3.51 0.68 9.78
CA ARG A 30 -2.49 0.60 10.84
C ARG A 30 -1.72 -0.72 10.83
N ALA A 31 -2.41 -1.85 10.69
CA ALA A 31 -1.77 -3.15 10.67
C ALA A 31 -0.84 -3.34 9.46
N LEU A 32 -1.25 -2.87 8.28
CA LEU A 32 -0.44 -2.94 7.05
C LEU A 32 0.80 -2.05 7.14
N HIS A 33 0.62 -0.80 7.58
CA HIS A 33 1.72 0.14 7.77
C HIS A 33 2.73 -0.38 8.80
N PHE A 34 2.25 -0.86 9.96
CA PHE A 34 3.11 -1.51 10.95
C PHE A 34 3.90 -2.68 10.35
N SER A 35 3.25 -3.56 9.58
CA SER A 35 3.91 -4.69 8.93
C SER A 35 4.99 -4.24 7.92
N ALA A 36 4.70 -3.20 7.14
CA ALA A 36 5.64 -2.64 6.18
C ALA A 36 6.90 -2.12 6.88
N LYS A 37 6.74 -1.41 8.01
CA LYS A 37 7.85 -0.91 8.82
C LYS A 37 8.72 -2.03 9.38
N GLU A 38 8.12 -3.10 9.89
CA GLU A 38 8.89 -4.24 10.40
C GLU A 38 9.69 -4.94 9.29
N LEU A 39 9.10 -5.11 8.10
CA LEU A 39 9.83 -5.64 6.94
C LEU A 39 10.94 -4.70 6.48
N PHE A 40 10.69 -3.39 6.49
CA PHE A 40 11.71 -2.43 6.09
C PHE A 40 12.92 -2.43 7.04
N LYS A 41 12.73 -2.62 8.34
CA LYS A 41 13.86 -2.78 9.29
C LYS A 41 14.77 -3.95 8.89
N ILE A 42 14.20 -5.06 8.43
CA ILE A 42 14.95 -6.23 7.96
C ILE A 42 15.72 -5.89 6.68
N TYR A 43 15.04 -5.23 5.72
CA TYR A 43 15.66 -4.76 4.48
C TYR A 43 16.84 -3.82 4.75
N GLN A 44 16.62 -2.78 5.56
CA GLN A 44 17.63 -1.76 5.86
C GLN A 44 18.84 -2.35 6.58
N LYS A 45 18.61 -3.20 7.59
CA LYS A 45 19.69 -3.89 8.30
C LYS A 45 20.55 -4.71 7.34
N THR A 46 19.91 -5.44 6.42
CA THR A 46 20.62 -6.24 5.42
C THR A 46 21.44 -5.34 4.49
N LEU A 47 20.87 -4.22 4.03
CA LEU A 47 21.53 -3.28 3.16
C LEU A 47 22.77 -2.68 3.83
N ASP A 48 22.65 -2.26 5.08
CA ASP A 48 23.75 -1.69 5.86
C ASP A 48 24.89 -2.70 6.09
N GLU A 49 24.55 -3.98 6.32
CA GLU A 49 25.53 -5.07 6.45
C GLU A 49 26.23 -5.37 5.13
N LEU A 50 25.51 -5.33 4.01
CA LEU A 50 26.04 -5.55 2.67
C LEU A 50 27.02 -4.43 2.28
N MET A 51 26.66 -3.17 2.54
CA MET A 51 27.51 -2.00 2.25
C MET A 51 28.84 -2.00 3.01
N LYS A 52 28.94 -2.74 4.12
CA LYS A 52 30.17 -2.89 4.92
C LYS A 52 31.08 -4.01 4.43
N LYS A 53 30.60 -4.93 3.59
CA LYS A 53 31.36 -6.08 3.10
C LYS A 53 32.03 -5.74 1.76
N SER A 54 33.31 -6.07 1.62
CA SER A 54 34.02 -6.03 0.34
C SER A 54 33.78 -7.34 -0.42
N GLY A 55 33.19 -7.23 -1.60
CA GLY A 55 32.84 -8.37 -2.45
C GLY A 55 31.47 -8.95 -2.11
N ILE A 56 30.52 -8.81 -3.03
CA ILE A 56 29.18 -9.41 -2.95
C ILE A 56 29.19 -10.65 -3.84
N SER A 57 29.15 -11.85 -3.26
CA SER A 57 29.00 -13.08 -4.05
C SER A 57 27.55 -13.38 -4.39
N GLU A 58 26.62 -13.05 -3.48
CA GLU A 58 25.18 -13.27 -3.63
C GLU A 58 24.39 -12.15 -2.95
N VAL A 59 23.25 -11.77 -3.55
CA VAL A 59 22.32 -10.80 -2.99
C VAL A 59 21.41 -11.53 -1.99
N PRO A 60 21.36 -11.14 -0.70
CA PRO A 60 20.46 -11.77 0.25
C PRO A 60 18.99 -11.58 -0.15
N ILE A 61 18.18 -12.62 0.03
CA ILE A 61 16.73 -12.57 -0.25
C ILE A 61 16.00 -11.47 0.53
N SER A 62 16.53 -11.04 1.68
CA SER A 62 16.00 -9.90 2.44
C SER A 62 16.16 -8.55 1.73
N LEU A 63 16.93 -8.44 0.65
CA LEU A 63 16.93 -7.26 -0.23
C LEU A 63 15.85 -7.33 -1.32
N GLU A 64 15.30 -8.53 -1.58
CA GLU A 64 14.22 -8.74 -2.55
C GLU A 64 12.84 -8.39 -1.98
N ILE A 65 12.72 -8.15 -0.66
CA ILE A 65 11.44 -7.84 -0.01
C ILE A 65 10.97 -6.39 -0.17
N SER A 66 11.76 -5.55 -0.85
CA SER A 66 11.47 -4.12 -1.01
C SER A 66 10.12 -3.88 -1.69
N ASP A 67 9.80 -4.63 -2.75
CA ASP A 67 8.51 -4.54 -3.44
C ASP A 67 7.33 -4.85 -2.50
N GLN A 68 7.50 -5.78 -1.56
CA GLN A 68 6.49 -6.13 -0.56
C GLN A 68 6.32 -5.03 0.49
N VAL A 69 7.40 -4.36 0.90
CA VAL A 69 7.31 -3.18 1.78
C VAL A 69 6.42 -2.12 1.10
N LEU A 70 6.70 -1.80 -0.16
CA LEU A 70 5.95 -0.79 -0.91
C LEU A 70 4.51 -1.19 -1.17
N LEU A 71 4.27 -2.47 -1.44
CA LEU A 71 2.92 -2.99 -1.64
C LEU A 71 2.08 -2.81 -0.36
N LEU A 72 2.66 -3.14 0.80
CA LEU A 72 1.98 -3.00 2.08
C LEU A 72 1.75 -1.53 2.43
N GLU A 73 2.71 -0.64 2.20
CA GLU A 73 2.50 0.81 2.38
C GLU A 73 1.41 1.34 1.46
N GLY A 74 1.43 0.95 0.18
CA GLY A 74 0.40 1.35 -0.77
C GLY A 74 -1.00 0.92 -0.32
N PHE A 75 -1.16 -0.33 0.13
CA PHE A 75 -2.44 -0.79 0.68
C PHE A 75 -2.80 -0.11 2.01
N ALA A 76 -1.83 0.20 2.85
CA ALA A 76 -2.07 0.92 4.09
C ALA A 76 -2.68 2.29 3.80
N ILE A 77 -2.09 3.05 2.87
CA ILE A 77 -2.60 4.34 2.42
C ILE A 77 -3.97 4.17 1.75
N GLU A 78 -4.16 3.17 0.87
CA GLU A 78 -5.47 2.93 0.25
C GLU A 78 -6.57 2.69 1.30
N CYS A 79 -6.28 1.86 2.31
CA CYS A 79 -7.20 1.60 3.40
C CYS A 79 -7.47 2.85 4.25
N LEU A 80 -6.44 3.66 4.51
CA LEU A 80 -6.58 4.91 5.24
C LEU A 80 -7.51 5.88 4.51
N LEU A 81 -7.25 6.13 3.22
CA LEU A 81 -8.05 7.03 2.40
C LEU A 81 -9.50 6.57 2.26
N LYS A 82 -9.73 5.27 2.09
CA LYS A 82 -11.09 4.68 2.08
C LYS A 82 -11.78 4.83 3.43
N GLY A 83 -11.04 4.67 4.54
CA GLY A 83 -11.54 4.93 5.88
C GLY A 83 -11.98 6.38 6.06
N LEU A 84 -11.19 7.35 5.61
CA LEU A 84 -11.54 8.78 5.66
C LEU A 84 -12.79 9.08 4.83
N TYR A 85 -12.84 8.55 3.62
CA TYR A 85 -14.02 8.70 2.74
C TYR A 85 -15.30 8.21 3.42
N LEU A 86 -15.25 7.08 4.12
CA LEU A 86 -16.37 6.57 4.92
C LEU A 86 -16.65 7.41 6.18
N ALA A 87 -15.60 7.89 6.86
CA ALA A 87 -15.73 8.73 8.05
C ALA A 87 -16.44 10.06 7.73
N ASP A 88 -16.29 10.56 6.50
CA ASP A 88 -17.01 11.73 5.98
C ASP A 88 -18.45 11.42 5.54
N GLY A 89 -18.96 10.21 5.85
CA GLY A 89 -20.35 9.80 5.62
C GLY A 89 -20.61 9.17 4.25
N ALA A 90 -19.58 8.94 3.43
CA ALA A 90 -19.76 8.27 2.15
C ALA A 90 -19.97 6.75 2.28
N ILE A 91 -20.33 6.10 1.17
CA ILE A 91 -20.60 4.66 1.10
C ILE A 91 -19.71 4.02 0.04
N LEU A 92 -18.96 2.99 0.42
CA LEU A 92 -18.08 2.18 -0.44
C LEU A 92 -18.75 0.92 -1.00
N ALA A 93 -19.71 0.32 -0.30
CA ALA A 93 -20.36 -0.93 -0.71
C ALA A 93 -21.87 -0.87 -0.65
N VAL A 94 -22.53 -1.47 -1.65
CA VAL A 94 -23.98 -1.62 -1.76
C VAL A 94 -24.28 -2.95 -2.47
N ASP A 95 -25.29 -3.67 -1.98
CA ASP A 95 -25.74 -4.97 -2.51
C ASP A 95 -24.65 -6.06 -2.48
N GLY A 96 -23.84 -6.06 -1.41
CA GLY A 96 -22.77 -7.02 -1.21
C GLY A 96 -21.58 -6.83 -2.16
N LYS A 97 -21.42 -5.62 -2.72
CA LYS A 97 -20.35 -5.30 -3.68
C LYS A 97 -19.74 -3.95 -3.35
N ILE A 98 -18.41 -3.89 -3.40
CA ILE A 98 -17.69 -2.62 -3.37
C ILE A 98 -17.91 -1.91 -4.71
N LYS A 99 -18.21 -0.61 -4.67
CA LYS A 99 -18.28 0.25 -5.85
C LYS A 99 -16.97 0.13 -6.61
N LYS A 100 -17.05 -0.03 -7.93
CA LYS A 100 -15.86 -0.17 -8.77
C LYS A 100 -15.03 1.10 -8.67
N ASP A 101 -13.95 1.02 -7.90
CA ASP A 101 -13.05 2.14 -7.68
C ASP A 101 -11.64 1.79 -8.13
N SER A 102 -10.91 2.80 -8.61
CA SER A 102 -9.52 2.63 -9.02
C SER A 102 -8.62 2.50 -7.79
N HIS A 103 -7.62 1.64 -7.86
CA HIS A 103 -6.46 1.60 -6.94
C HIS A 103 -5.53 2.83 -7.10
N ASN A 104 -6.01 3.91 -7.70
CA ASN A 104 -5.27 5.14 -7.91
C ASN A 104 -5.39 5.98 -6.63
N LEU A 105 -4.31 6.05 -5.86
CA LEU A 105 -4.27 6.74 -4.58
C LEU A 105 -4.39 8.27 -4.74
N LEU A 106 -3.88 8.87 -5.82
CA LEU A 106 -4.04 10.30 -6.07
C LEU A 106 -5.52 10.70 -6.17
N ARG A 107 -6.31 9.90 -6.88
CA ARG A 107 -7.77 10.10 -6.95
C ARG A 107 -8.45 9.92 -5.59
N TRP A 108 -7.92 9.05 -4.76
CA TRP A 108 -8.43 8.90 -3.39
C TRP A 108 -8.10 10.11 -2.53
N CYS A 109 -6.88 10.64 -2.59
CA CYS A 109 -6.50 11.90 -1.93
C CYS A 109 -7.42 13.04 -2.34
N GLU A 110 -7.73 13.18 -3.65
CA GLU A 110 -8.68 14.17 -4.16
C GLU A 110 -10.09 13.99 -3.54
N LYS A 111 -10.59 12.75 -3.48
CA LYS A 111 -11.93 12.46 -2.91
C LYS A 111 -12.07 12.83 -1.43
N VAL A 112 -10.97 12.81 -0.69
CA VAL A 112 -10.95 13.14 0.75
C VAL A 112 -10.29 14.49 1.03
N ASN A 113 -10.08 15.30 -0.01
CA ASN A 113 -9.50 16.64 0.06
C ASN A 113 -8.12 16.70 0.76
N ILE A 114 -7.26 15.71 0.53
CA ILE A 114 -5.86 15.76 0.96
C ILE A 114 -5.04 16.50 -0.10
N GLU A 115 -4.45 17.61 0.32
CA GLU A 115 -3.46 18.34 -0.49
C GLU A 115 -2.11 17.63 -0.40
N LEU A 116 -1.45 17.48 -1.55
CA LEU A 116 -0.14 16.84 -1.65
C LEU A 116 0.84 17.80 -2.31
N ASP A 117 2.02 17.92 -1.74
CA ASP A 117 3.15 18.57 -2.39
C ASP A 117 3.67 17.74 -3.58
N ASN A 118 4.67 18.28 -4.30
CA ASN A 118 5.23 17.61 -5.47
C ASN A 118 5.88 16.25 -5.14
N ARG A 119 6.53 16.14 -3.98
CA ARG A 119 7.25 14.93 -3.57
C ARG A 119 6.27 13.87 -3.06
N GLU A 120 5.30 14.26 -2.26
CA GLU A 120 4.20 13.40 -1.82
C GLU A 120 3.42 12.86 -3.01
N ARG A 121 3.10 13.71 -3.99
CA ARG A 121 2.43 13.31 -5.23
C ARG A 121 3.21 12.24 -6.00
N GLU A 122 4.53 12.39 -6.10
CA GLU A 122 5.40 11.41 -6.76
C GLU A 122 5.38 10.07 -6.04
N ILE A 123 5.48 10.07 -4.72
CA ILE A 123 5.44 8.87 -3.88
C ILE A 123 4.08 8.18 -3.97
N ILE A 124 2.98 8.92 -3.84
CA ILE A 124 1.61 8.40 -3.92
C ILE A 124 1.30 7.86 -5.32
N SER A 125 1.80 8.50 -6.37
CA SER A 125 1.74 7.98 -7.74
C SER A 125 2.48 6.66 -7.87
N THR A 126 3.67 6.55 -7.28
CA THR A 126 4.47 5.32 -7.29
C THR A 126 3.78 4.19 -6.53
N LEU A 127 3.23 4.46 -5.35
CA LEU A 127 2.48 3.45 -4.59
C LEU A 127 1.21 2.99 -5.32
N SER A 128 0.50 3.91 -5.99
CA SER A 128 -0.64 3.56 -6.85
C SER A 128 -0.25 2.54 -7.92
N LEU A 129 0.94 2.71 -8.49
CA LEU A 129 1.50 1.79 -9.45
C LEU A 129 1.88 0.45 -8.83
N VAL A 130 2.61 0.45 -7.71
CA VAL A 130 3.05 -0.77 -7.02
C VAL A 130 1.86 -1.68 -6.72
N ILE A 131 0.76 -1.10 -6.20
CA ILE A 131 -0.44 -1.84 -5.80
C ILE A 131 -1.04 -2.63 -6.96
N VAL A 132 -0.95 -2.15 -8.20
CA VAL A 132 -1.59 -2.79 -9.37
C VAL A 132 -0.62 -3.57 -10.26
N SER A 133 0.69 -3.48 -10.02
CA SER A 133 1.71 -3.98 -10.94
C SER A 133 2.77 -4.85 -10.25
N TYR A 134 4.03 -4.40 -10.25
CA TYR A 134 5.20 -5.19 -9.90
C TYR A 134 5.28 -5.56 -8.42
N GLY A 135 4.56 -4.86 -7.54
CA GLY A 135 4.42 -5.29 -6.15
C GLY A 135 3.73 -6.65 -6.00
N ARG A 136 2.87 -7.04 -6.96
CA ARG A 136 2.13 -8.32 -6.92
C ARG A 136 2.74 -9.41 -7.80
N TYR A 137 3.29 -9.03 -8.96
CA TYR A 137 3.76 -9.99 -9.96
C TYR A 137 5.06 -9.51 -10.61
N PRO A 138 6.00 -10.42 -10.94
CA PRO A 138 7.24 -10.03 -11.60
C PRO A 138 7.01 -9.42 -12.99
N VAL A 139 5.91 -9.78 -13.65
CA VAL A 139 5.47 -9.23 -14.94
C VAL A 139 4.00 -8.82 -14.82
N PRO A 140 3.66 -7.53 -14.94
CA PRO A 140 2.26 -7.07 -14.83
C PRO A 140 1.46 -7.46 -16.08
N ILE A 141 0.16 -7.73 -15.90
CA ILE A 141 -0.77 -8.13 -16.98
C ILE A 141 -0.91 -7.03 -18.04
N ASN A 142 -0.82 -5.76 -17.64
CA ASN A 142 -0.75 -4.64 -18.57
C ASN A 142 0.70 -4.25 -18.78
N ASN A 143 1.23 -4.45 -20.00
CA ASN A 143 2.57 -4.06 -20.45
C ASN A 143 2.89 -2.56 -20.31
N LEU A 144 1.94 -1.74 -19.86
CA LEU A 144 2.09 -0.29 -19.79
C LEU A 144 3.15 0.16 -18.79
N ILE A 145 3.50 -0.65 -17.80
CA ILE A 145 4.46 -0.24 -16.77
C ILE A 145 5.25 -1.45 -16.27
N ASN A 146 6.15 -1.95 -17.11
CA ASN A 146 7.15 -2.93 -16.70
C ASN A 146 8.47 -2.17 -16.40
N PRO A 147 8.79 -1.86 -15.14
CA PRO A 147 10.06 -1.20 -14.79
C PRO A 147 11.28 -2.12 -14.99
N LEU A 148 11.08 -3.35 -15.47
CA LEU A 148 12.15 -4.26 -15.86
C LEU A 148 12.84 -3.79 -17.14
N GLU A 149 13.62 -2.73 -17.04
CA GLU A 149 14.72 -2.52 -17.98
C GLU A 149 15.85 -3.49 -17.64
N LYS A 150 16.18 -4.39 -18.57
CA LYS A 150 17.43 -5.14 -18.50
C LYS A 150 18.61 -4.17 -18.62
N SER A 151 19.42 -4.05 -17.56
CA SER A 151 20.76 -3.47 -17.65
C SER A 151 21.74 -4.53 -18.17
N LYS A 152 22.78 -4.10 -18.89
CA LYS A 152 23.84 -4.98 -19.38
C LYS A 152 24.81 -5.44 -18.27
N GLU A 153 24.90 -4.70 -17.17
CA GLU A 153 25.87 -4.96 -16.08
C GLU A 153 25.31 -5.80 -14.92
N PHE A 154 24.02 -5.65 -14.59
CA PHE A 154 23.43 -6.24 -13.36
C PHE A 154 22.21 -7.15 -13.63
N GLY A 155 21.89 -7.44 -14.89
CA GLY A 155 20.63 -8.09 -15.25
C GLY A 155 19.46 -7.12 -15.13
N TYR A 156 18.37 -7.50 -14.47
CA TYR A 156 17.24 -6.57 -14.24
C TYR A 156 17.64 -5.48 -13.24
N LYS A 157 17.43 -4.19 -13.57
CA LYS A 157 17.65 -3.10 -12.61
C LYS A 157 16.73 -3.30 -11.38
N PRO A 158 17.21 -3.04 -10.14
CA PRO A 158 16.33 -2.91 -8.98
C PRO A 158 15.20 -1.93 -9.30
N ARG A 159 13.94 -2.35 -9.09
CA ARG A 159 12.76 -1.67 -9.66
C ARG A 159 12.49 -0.29 -9.06
N LEU A 160 13.01 -0.01 -7.87
CA LEU A 160 13.19 1.30 -7.24
C LEU A 160 14.10 1.08 -6.03
N ILE A 161 15.08 1.95 -5.80
CA ILE A 161 15.75 2.02 -4.51
C ILE A 161 14.91 2.97 -3.66
N TRP A 162 13.95 2.41 -2.92
CA TRP A 162 13.18 3.20 -1.97
C TRP A 162 14.11 3.65 -0.84
N SER A 163 14.22 4.96 -0.65
CA SER A 163 15.13 5.50 0.35
C SER A 163 14.48 5.50 1.73
N HIS A 164 15.30 5.56 2.77
CA HIS A 164 14.82 5.83 4.13
C HIS A 164 13.99 7.12 4.19
N ASN A 165 14.35 8.15 3.42
CA ASN A 165 13.63 9.43 3.38
C ASN A 165 12.21 9.28 2.83
N ASP A 166 11.99 8.38 1.87
CA ASP A 166 10.67 8.14 1.29
C ASP A 166 9.71 7.50 2.30
N LEU A 167 10.22 6.66 3.21
CA LEU A 167 9.44 6.11 4.31
C LEU A 167 9.16 7.14 5.40
N VAL A 168 10.13 7.98 5.74
CA VAL A 168 9.90 9.09 6.68
C VAL A 168 8.82 10.01 6.15
N LEU A 169 8.80 10.26 4.83
CA LEU A 169 7.76 11.06 4.20
C LEU A 169 6.39 10.38 4.26
N ILE A 170 6.30 9.07 4.01
CA ILE A 170 5.05 8.31 4.19
C ILE A 170 4.59 8.35 5.66
N ASP A 171 5.51 8.14 6.60
CA ASP A 171 5.21 8.22 8.04
C ASP A 171 4.61 9.59 8.38
N ASN A 172 5.25 10.67 7.92
CA ASN A 172 4.77 12.03 8.15
C ASN A 172 3.40 12.27 7.51
N LEU A 173 3.18 11.78 6.30
CA LEU A 173 1.90 11.89 5.60
C LEU A 173 0.80 11.13 6.36
N ILE A 174 1.05 9.89 6.78
CA ILE A 174 0.10 9.09 7.57
C ILE A 174 -0.18 9.78 8.92
N ILE A 175 0.84 10.32 9.57
CA ILE A 175 0.70 11.06 10.84
C ILE A 175 -0.09 12.35 10.64
N SER A 176 0.16 13.14 9.60
CA SER A 176 -0.63 14.34 9.29
C SER A 176 -2.10 13.97 9.09
N ILE A 177 -2.36 12.96 8.24
CA ILE A 177 -3.72 12.50 7.94
C ILE A 177 -4.46 12.01 9.19
N LEU A 178 -3.78 11.31 10.10
CA LEU A 178 -4.39 10.79 11.33
C LEU A 178 -4.47 11.83 12.46
N GLY A 179 -3.45 12.67 12.60
CA GLY A 179 -3.30 13.64 13.69
C GLY A 179 -4.27 14.82 13.58
N GLU A 180 -4.75 15.15 12.39
CA GLU A 180 -5.78 16.18 12.16
C GLU A 180 -7.19 15.78 12.62
N ARG A 181 -7.41 14.52 13.03
CA ARG A 181 -8.74 13.99 13.36
C ARG A 181 -8.89 13.42 14.78
N ASP A 182 -7.85 13.51 15.61
CA ASP A 182 -7.89 13.20 17.05
C ASP A 182 -8.11 14.46 17.94
N THR A 183 -8.44 15.61 17.34
CA THR A 183 -8.88 16.87 18.00
C THR A 183 -10.31 17.21 17.63
#